data_AF-A0A831XR75-F1
#
_entry.id   AF-A0A831XR75-F1
#
_cell.length_a   1.000
_cell.length_b   1.000
_cell.length_c   1.000
_cell.angle_alpha   90.00
_cell.angle_beta   90.00
_cell.angle_gamma   90.00
#
_symmetry.space_group_name_H-M   'P 1'
#
loop_
_entity.id
_entity.type
_entity.pdbx_description
1 polymer ?
#
loop_
_entity_poly.entity_id
_entity_poly.type
_entity_poly.pdbx_seq_one_letter_code
_entity_poly.pdbx_strand_id
1 'polypeptide(L)'
;MFVRLGDVVRALRALEARGGSARLALFERTWGPYAYAALGLALEWGLAERRGDVYRLSGRGRRLLRELDGCPVEARAAGGRLLLETPFGEYAVEPTAGSLLSIAYKLAEACRERPQIMHRRIVEEAAKAVARAPGLEKWLYAPLATR
;
A
#
# COMPACT_ATOMS: atom_id res chain seq x y z
N MET A 1 6.87 6.21 15.46
CA MET A 1 7.58 6.48 14.18
C MET A 1 6.68 6.01 13.05
N PHE A 2 6.34 6.87 12.08
CA PHE A 2 5.51 6.48 10.94
C PHE A 2 6.43 5.95 9.83
N VAL A 3 6.19 4.73 9.37
CA VAL A 3 6.96 4.15 8.26
C VAL A 3 6.11 4.17 7.01
N ARG A 4 6.70 4.62 5.90
CA ARG A 4 5.99 4.66 4.62
C ARG A 4 5.91 3.27 4.00
N LEU A 5 4.78 2.97 3.37
CA LEU A 5 4.56 1.71 2.66
C LEU A 5 5.66 1.43 1.62
N GLY A 6 6.09 2.46 0.91
CA GLY A 6 7.20 2.36 -0.04
C GLY A 6 8.54 2.00 0.60
N ASP A 7 8.79 2.36 1.85
CA ASP A 7 10.03 1.99 2.55
C ASP A 7 10.08 0.49 2.82
N VAL A 8 8.96 -0.11 3.21
CA VAL A 8 8.82 -1.55 3.38
C VAL A 8 9.06 -2.25 2.05
N VAL A 9 8.42 -1.81 0.96
CA VAL A 9 8.63 -2.41 -0.37
C VAL A 9 10.07 -2.29 -0.83
N ARG A 10 10.72 -1.13 -0.62
CA ARG A 10 12.14 -0.96 -0.95
C ARG A 10 13.02 -1.94 -0.17
N ALA A 11 12.69 -2.23 1.09
CA ALA A 11 13.42 -3.21 1.88
C ALA A 11 13.27 -4.64 1.31
N LEU A 12 12.04 -5.01 0.95
CA LEU A 12 11.76 -6.32 0.34
C LEU A 12 12.45 -6.48 -1.02
N ARG A 13 12.44 -5.45 -1.88
CA ARG A 13 13.15 -5.46 -3.16
C ARG A 13 14.67 -5.55 -2.98
N ALA A 14 15.22 -4.91 -1.95
CA ALA A 14 16.64 -5.02 -1.62
C ALA A 14 17.04 -6.43 -1.13
N LEU A 15 16.13 -7.14 -0.44
CA LEU A 15 16.29 -8.57 -0.14
C LEU A 15 16.22 -9.41 -1.41
N GLU A 16 15.21 -9.21 -2.25
CA GLU A 16 15.01 -9.93 -3.51
C GLU A 16 16.24 -9.85 -4.42
N ALA A 17 16.79 -8.64 -4.60
CA ALA A 17 18.00 -8.39 -5.38
C ALA A 17 19.26 -9.11 -4.84
N ARG A 18 19.21 -9.66 -3.62
CA ARG A 18 20.31 -10.37 -2.95
C ARG A 18 19.99 -11.85 -2.74
N GLY A 19 19.16 -12.44 -3.60
CA GLY A 19 18.75 -13.84 -3.48
C GLY A 19 17.70 -14.09 -2.39
N GLY A 20 17.12 -13.02 -1.85
CA GLY A 20 16.05 -13.07 -0.85
C GLY A 20 16.54 -13.07 0.60
N SER A 21 17.80 -12.75 0.88
CA SER A 21 18.28 -12.58 2.26
C SER A 21 19.42 -11.57 2.35
N ALA A 22 19.46 -10.79 3.43
CA ALA A 22 20.57 -9.88 3.71
C ALA A 22 20.71 -9.59 5.21
N ARG A 23 21.93 -9.24 5.63
CA ARG A 23 22.21 -8.75 6.99
C ARG A 23 21.70 -7.34 7.18
N LEU A 24 21.33 -7.01 8.42
CA LEU A 24 20.86 -5.69 8.83
C LEU A 24 21.81 -4.55 8.41
N ALA A 25 23.12 -4.75 8.58
CA ALA A 25 24.15 -3.76 8.24
C ALA A 25 24.04 -3.25 6.79
N LEU A 26 23.47 -4.05 5.89
CA LEU A 26 23.16 -3.58 4.54
C LEU A 26 22.17 -2.42 4.55
N PHE A 27 21.07 -2.59 5.28
CA PHE A 27 19.97 -1.63 5.31
C PHE A 27 20.34 -0.39 6.12
N GLU A 28 21.11 -0.56 7.20
CA GLU A 28 21.63 0.56 8.00
C GLU A 28 22.54 1.49 7.17
N ARG A 29 23.28 0.96 6.20
CA ARG A 29 24.06 1.82 5.28
C ARG A 29 23.21 2.73 4.41
N THR A 30 21.97 2.34 4.12
CA THR A 30 21.06 3.11 3.24
C THR A 30 20.09 3.98 4.04
N TRP A 31 19.60 3.47 5.18
CA TRP A 31 18.54 4.11 5.96
C TRP A 31 18.94 4.45 7.39
N GLY A 32 20.16 4.15 7.81
CA GLY A 32 20.59 4.33 9.20
C GLY A 32 19.67 3.56 10.17
N PRO A 33 19.44 4.11 11.37
CA PRO A 33 18.55 3.50 12.37
C PRO A 33 17.12 3.28 11.88
N TYR A 34 16.66 4.01 10.85
CA TYR A 34 15.32 3.83 10.29
C TYR A 34 15.13 2.46 9.62
N ALA A 35 16.22 1.76 9.28
CA ALA A 35 16.18 0.39 8.77
C ALA A 35 15.42 -0.57 9.70
N TYR A 36 15.56 -0.40 11.02
CA TYR A 36 14.84 -1.22 12.00
C TYR A 36 13.33 -1.04 11.90
N ALA A 37 12.85 0.16 11.62
CA ALA A 37 11.42 0.44 11.54
C ALA A 37 10.80 -0.18 10.27
N ALA A 38 11.46 -0.01 9.11
CA ALA A 38 11.01 -0.60 7.85
C ALA A 38 11.05 -2.13 7.87
N LEU A 39 12.13 -2.72 8.38
CA LEU A 39 12.25 -4.17 8.52
C LEU A 39 11.35 -4.71 9.62
N GLY A 40 11.14 -3.97 10.72
CA GLY A 40 10.21 -4.32 11.78
C GLY A 40 8.79 -4.51 11.26
N LEU A 41 8.28 -3.56 10.47
CA LEU A 41 6.97 -3.72 9.82
C LEU A 41 6.94 -4.87 8.82
N ALA A 42 8.03 -5.10 8.07
CA ALA A 42 8.10 -6.25 7.18
C ALA A 42 7.98 -7.58 7.94
N LEU A 43 8.51 -7.66 9.17
CA LEU A 43 8.33 -8.82 10.06
C LEU A 43 6.89 -8.89 10.59
N GLU A 44 6.34 -7.80 11.08
CA GLU A 44 4.96 -7.74 11.62
C GLU A 44 3.92 -8.16 10.57
N TRP A 45 4.12 -7.78 9.31
CA TRP A 45 3.23 -8.16 8.20
C TRP A 45 3.54 -9.55 7.64
N GLY A 46 4.55 -10.26 8.18
CA GLY A 46 4.97 -11.58 7.72
C GLY A 46 5.54 -11.57 6.30
N LEU A 47 6.06 -10.43 5.83
CA LEU A 47 6.69 -10.26 4.51
C LEU A 47 8.18 -10.63 4.54
N ALA A 48 8.77 -10.61 5.74
CA ALA A 48 10.12 -11.08 6.00
C ALA A 48 10.16 -11.94 7.27
N GLU A 49 11.25 -12.68 7.42
CA GLU A 49 11.62 -13.46 8.59
C GLU A 49 12.99 -12.98 9.07
N ARG A 50 13.25 -13.10 10.37
CA ARG A 50 14.53 -12.71 10.98
C ARG A 50 15.16 -13.87 11.72
N ARG A 51 16.46 -14.10 11.48
CA ARG A 51 17.31 -15.02 12.25
C ARG A 51 18.60 -14.31 12.61
N GLY A 52 18.73 -13.91 13.88
CA GLY A 52 19.86 -13.09 14.33
C GLY A 52 19.82 -11.69 13.68
N ASP A 53 20.89 -11.33 12.97
CA ASP A 53 20.99 -10.08 12.20
C ASP A 53 20.59 -10.23 10.72
N VAL A 54 20.20 -11.45 10.30
CA VAL A 54 19.82 -11.74 8.92
C VAL A 54 18.30 -11.65 8.76
N TYR A 55 17.88 -10.87 7.76
CA TYR A 55 16.51 -10.80 7.28
C TYR A 55 16.37 -11.61 6.00
N ARG A 56 15.28 -12.38 5.89
CA ARG A 56 14.96 -13.23 4.75
C ARG A 56 13.57 -12.90 4.23
N LEU A 57 13.41 -12.83 2.92
CA LEU A 57 12.14 -12.61 2.26
C LEU A 57 11.25 -13.87 2.42
N SER A 58 10.06 -13.69 2.99
CA SER A 58 9.11 -14.79 3.22
C SER A 58 8.41 -15.19 1.91
N GLY A 59 7.67 -16.30 1.93
CA GLY A 59 6.81 -16.70 0.81
C GLY A 59 5.73 -15.64 0.50
N ARG A 60 5.15 -15.02 1.55
CA ARG A 60 4.19 -13.92 1.42
C ARG A 60 4.85 -12.67 0.83
N GLY A 61 6.04 -12.30 1.29
CA GLY A 61 6.80 -11.18 0.75
C GLY A 61 7.13 -11.35 -0.74
N ARG A 62 7.55 -12.55 -1.15
CA ARG A 62 7.77 -12.88 -2.58
C ARG A 62 6.49 -12.78 -3.40
N ARG A 63 5.36 -13.24 -2.86
CA ARG A 63 4.07 -13.14 -3.52
C ARG A 63 3.66 -11.68 -3.71
N LEU A 64 3.73 -10.88 -2.65
CA LEU A 64 3.45 -9.45 -2.69
C LEU A 64 4.29 -8.77 -3.79
N LEU A 65 5.60 -8.98 -3.82
CA LEU A 65 6.47 -8.35 -4.82
C LEU A 65 6.10 -8.67 -6.27
N ARG A 66 5.49 -9.83 -6.54
CA ARG A 66 4.95 -10.17 -7.87
C ARG A 66 3.62 -9.47 -8.14
N GLU A 67 2.77 -9.34 -7.13
CA GLU A 67 1.46 -8.65 -7.24
C GLU A 67 1.61 -7.14 -7.37
N LEU A 68 2.75 -6.56 -7.01
CA LEU A 68 3.03 -5.15 -7.23
C LEU A 68 3.20 -4.79 -8.71
N ASP A 69 3.38 -5.77 -9.60
CA ASP A 69 3.39 -5.52 -11.03
C ASP A 69 1.96 -5.16 -11.50
N GLY A 70 1.76 -3.89 -11.85
CA GLY A 70 0.46 -3.33 -12.19
C GLY A 70 -0.37 -2.88 -10.98
N CYS A 71 0.01 -3.25 -9.75
CA CYS A 71 -0.58 -2.78 -8.49
C CYS A 71 -2.12 -2.68 -8.54
N PRO A 72 -2.82 -3.82 -8.63
CA PRO A 72 -4.26 -3.83 -8.77
C PRO A 72 -4.90 -3.16 -7.56
N VAL A 73 -5.88 -2.30 -7.83
CA VAL A 73 -6.75 -1.74 -6.80
C VAL A 73 -8.16 -1.99 -7.25
N GLU A 74 -8.95 -2.59 -6.37
CA GLU A 74 -10.38 -2.78 -6.57
C GLU A 74 -11.12 -2.10 -5.43
N ALA A 75 -12.35 -1.66 -5.69
CA ALA A 75 -13.19 -1.08 -4.65
C ALA A 75 -14.48 -1.87 -4.51
N ARG A 76 -14.90 -2.08 -3.27
CA ARG A 76 -16.21 -2.67 -2.94
C ARG A 76 -16.90 -1.88 -1.86
N ALA A 77 -18.22 -1.86 -1.91
CA ALA A 77 -19.04 -1.30 -0.86
C ALA A 77 -19.57 -2.44 0.02
N ALA A 78 -19.27 -2.40 1.32
CA ALA A 78 -19.76 -3.39 2.27
C ALA A 78 -20.02 -2.74 3.63
N GLY A 79 -21.15 -3.08 4.27
CA GLY A 79 -21.50 -2.57 5.58
C GLY A 79 -21.60 -1.04 5.66
N GLY A 80 -22.02 -0.39 4.57
CA GLY A 80 -22.11 1.08 4.50
C GLY A 80 -20.75 1.79 4.46
N ARG A 81 -19.68 1.08 4.09
CA ARG A 81 -18.32 1.62 3.95
C ARG A 81 -17.76 1.28 2.58
N LEU A 82 -16.86 2.14 2.07
CA LEU A 82 -16.04 1.82 0.93
C LEU A 82 -14.80 1.07 1.40
N LEU A 83 -14.51 -0.05 0.76
CA LEU A 83 -13.32 -0.86 1.00
C LEU A 83 -12.49 -0.85 -0.27
N LEU A 84 -11.19 -0.58 -0.13
CA LEU A 84 -10.21 -0.72 -1.20
C LEU A 84 -9.42 -1.99 -0.98
N GLU A 85 -9.48 -2.90 -1.93
CA GLU A 85 -8.64 -4.09 -1.98
C GLU A 85 -7.35 -3.74 -2.72
N THR A 86 -6.22 -4.05 -2.10
CA THR A 86 -4.88 -3.75 -2.64
C THR A 86 -3.96 -4.94 -2.38
N PRO A 87 -2.76 -4.98 -3.00
CA PRO A 87 -1.78 -6.04 -2.70
C PRO A 87 -1.35 -6.08 -1.24
N PHE A 88 -1.50 -4.97 -0.51
CA PHE A 88 -1.14 -4.85 0.89
C PHE A 88 -2.28 -5.25 1.85
N GLY A 89 -3.45 -5.58 1.30
CA GLY A 89 -4.65 -5.94 2.04
C GLY A 89 -5.80 -4.96 1.79
N GLU A 90 -6.87 -5.16 2.55
CA GLU A 90 -8.09 -4.35 2.48
C GLU A 90 -7.99 -3.12 3.38
N TYR A 91 -8.43 -1.98 2.86
CA TYR A 91 -8.51 -0.73 3.61
C TYR A 91 -9.95 -0.24 3.62
N ALA A 92 -10.51 -0.04 4.82
CA ALA A 92 -11.74 0.73 4.94
C ALA A 92 -11.43 2.21 4.79
N VAL A 93 -12.15 2.87 3.88
CA VAL A 93 -11.89 4.26 3.51
C VAL A 93 -13.18 5.06 3.54
N GLU A 94 -13.07 6.29 4.01
CA GLU A 94 -14.12 7.26 3.75
C GLU A 94 -14.07 7.66 2.27
N PRO A 95 -15.21 7.73 1.55
CA PRO A 95 -15.23 8.05 0.12
C PRO A 95 -14.96 9.53 -0.19
N THR A 96 -14.16 10.22 0.62
CA THR A 96 -13.85 11.64 0.43
C THR A 96 -12.66 11.82 -0.51
N ALA A 97 -12.64 12.91 -1.28
CA ALA A 97 -11.53 13.22 -2.19
C ALA A 97 -10.17 13.25 -1.46
N GLY A 98 -10.14 13.81 -0.24
CA GLY A 98 -8.92 13.85 0.58
C GLY A 98 -8.42 12.47 1.02
N SER A 99 -9.33 11.59 1.46
CA SER A 99 -9.00 10.22 1.86
C SER A 99 -8.48 9.40 0.67
N LEU A 100 -9.17 9.44 -0.47
CA LEU A 100 -8.77 8.72 -1.68
C LEU A 100 -7.42 9.22 -2.20
N LEU A 101 -7.18 10.55 -2.18
CA LEU A 101 -5.89 11.12 -2.56
C LEU A 101 -4.77 10.67 -1.62
N SER A 102 -4.98 10.70 -0.30
CA SER A 102 -3.97 10.26 0.67
C SER A 102 -3.55 8.81 0.44
N ILE A 103 -4.51 7.93 0.15
CA ILE A 103 -4.24 6.51 -0.14
C ILE A 103 -3.54 6.36 -1.49
N ALA A 104 -3.96 7.11 -2.50
CA ALA A 104 -3.30 7.10 -3.80
C ALA A 104 -1.80 7.42 -3.70
N TYR A 105 -1.42 8.40 -2.89
CA TYR A 105 0.00 8.71 -2.66
C TYR A 105 0.77 7.56 -2.00
N LYS A 106 0.19 6.94 -0.97
CA LYS A 106 0.83 5.82 -0.26
C LYS A 106 1.01 4.59 -1.17
N LEU A 107 -0.03 4.25 -1.94
CA LEU A 107 0.01 3.12 -2.87
C LEU A 107 0.93 3.42 -4.06
N ALA A 108 0.89 4.63 -4.62
CA ALA A 108 1.77 5.01 -5.74
C ALA A 108 3.25 4.94 -5.34
N GLU A 109 3.62 5.38 -4.14
CA GLU A 109 4.98 5.25 -3.62
C GLU A 109 5.41 3.78 -3.53
N ALA A 110 4.53 2.92 -3.00
CA ALA A 110 4.81 1.50 -2.82
C ALA A 110 4.86 0.72 -4.16
N CYS A 111 4.04 1.11 -5.11
CA CYS A 111 3.91 0.48 -6.41
C CYS A 111 4.80 1.11 -7.50
N ARG A 112 5.58 2.15 -7.15
CA ARG A 112 6.41 2.94 -8.09
C ARG A 112 5.61 3.52 -9.27
N GLU A 113 4.35 3.88 -9.02
CA GLU A 113 3.49 4.53 -9.99
C GLU A 113 3.43 6.06 -9.76
N ARG A 114 2.89 6.79 -10.73
CA ARG A 114 2.58 8.21 -10.55
C ARG A 114 1.33 8.36 -9.66
N PRO A 115 1.36 9.20 -8.62
CA PRO A 115 0.19 9.42 -7.76
C PRO A 115 -1.08 9.82 -8.53
N GLN A 116 -0.95 10.55 -9.63
CA GLN A 116 -2.10 10.96 -10.45
C GLN A 116 -2.77 9.77 -11.17
N ILE A 117 -1.98 8.79 -11.63
CA ILE A 117 -2.49 7.58 -12.28
C ILE A 117 -3.20 6.71 -11.25
N MET A 118 -2.56 6.50 -10.08
CA MET A 118 -3.13 5.74 -8.98
C MET A 118 -4.42 6.37 -8.45
N HIS A 119 -4.44 7.70 -8.28
CA HIS A 119 -5.62 8.42 -7.82
C HIS A 119 -6.80 8.28 -8.79
N ARG A 120 -6.54 8.44 -10.10
CA ARG A 120 -7.58 8.27 -11.11
C ARG A 120 -8.18 6.86 -11.04
N ARG A 121 -7.33 5.83 -10.95
CA ARG A 121 -7.77 4.42 -10.83
C ARG A 121 -8.63 4.19 -9.58
N ILE A 122 -8.18 4.69 -8.42
CA ILE A 122 -8.92 4.57 -7.16
C ILE A 122 -10.29 5.25 -7.25
N VAL A 123 -10.35 6.46 -7.83
CA VAL A 123 -11.62 7.19 -8.01
C VAL A 123 -12.56 6.44 -8.96
N GLU A 124 -12.06 5.91 -10.07
CA GLU A 124 -12.84 5.12 -11.03
C GLU A 124 -13.43 3.87 -10.36
N GLU A 125 -12.63 3.12 -9.59
CA GLU A 125 -13.10 1.95 -8.86
C GLU A 125 -14.08 2.31 -7.74
N ALA A 126 -13.80 3.36 -6.97
CA ALA A 126 -14.69 3.85 -5.93
C ALA A 126 -16.06 4.25 -6.50
N ALA A 127 -16.09 4.93 -7.66
CA ALA A 127 -17.31 5.30 -8.35
C ALA A 127 -18.12 4.06 -8.79
N LYS A 128 -17.47 3.03 -9.34
CA LYS A 128 -18.12 1.75 -9.70
C LYS A 128 -18.72 1.07 -8.48
N ALA A 129 -18.00 1.06 -7.36
CA ALA A 129 -18.45 0.42 -6.12
C ALA A 129 -19.67 1.14 -5.52
N VAL A 130 -19.64 2.47 -5.48
CA VAL A 130 -20.74 3.27 -4.91
C VAL A 130 -21.97 3.24 -5.80
N ALA A 131 -21.83 3.25 -7.13
CA ALA A 131 -22.96 3.10 -8.05
C ALA A 131 -23.75 1.79 -7.82
N ARG A 132 -23.12 0.78 -7.22
CA ARG A 132 -23.74 -0.52 -6.88
C ARG A 132 -24.23 -0.59 -5.43
N ALA A 133 -24.12 0.47 -4.64
CA ALA A 133 -24.43 0.49 -3.22
C ALA A 133 -25.18 1.77 -2.81
N PRO A 134 -26.53 1.73 -2.84
CA PRO A 134 -27.37 2.84 -2.42
C PRO A 134 -27.04 3.32 -1.00
N GLY A 135 -26.87 4.63 -0.81
CA GLY A 135 -26.58 5.29 0.47
C GLY A 135 -25.14 5.77 0.66
N LEU A 136 -24.23 5.44 -0.27
CA LEU A 136 -22.84 5.90 -0.26
C LEU A 136 -22.58 7.12 -1.18
N GLU A 137 -23.54 7.50 -2.01
CA GLU A 137 -23.43 8.57 -3.01
C GLU A 137 -23.15 9.94 -2.36
N LYS A 138 -23.70 10.15 -1.15
CA LYS A 138 -23.53 11.37 -0.35
C LYS A 138 -22.06 11.71 -0.04
N TRP A 139 -21.15 10.75 -0.21
CA TRP A 139 -19.73 10.91 0.10
C TRP A 139 -18.86 11.18 -1.13
N LEU A 140 -19.22 10.62 -2.30
CA LEU A 140 -18.45 10.83 -3.54
C LEU A 140 -18.72 12.19 -4.20
N TYR A 141 -19.92 12.73 -4.01
CA TYR A 141 -20.27 14.08 -4.45
C TYR A 141 -20.09 15.05 -3.29
N ALA A 142 -18.90 15.64 -3.16
CA ALA A 142 -18.91 17.04 -2.72
C ALA A 142 -19.74 17.82 -3.76
N PRO A 143 -20.68 18.69 -3.38
CA PRO A 143 -21.39 19.50 -4.35
C PRO A 143 -20.31 20.23 -5.17
N LEU A 144 -20.34 20.09 -6.49
CA LEU A 144 -19.77 21.14 -7.33
C LEU A 144 -20.38 22.43 -6.78
N ALA A 145 -19.54 23.30 -6.23
CA ALA A 145 -19.97 24.61 -5.80
C ALA A 145 -20.53 25.29 -7.05
N THR A 146 -21.85 25.23 -7.23
CA THR A 146 -22.55 26.18 -8.06
C THR A 146 -22.49 27.50 -7.32
N ARG A 147 -21.47 28.29 -7.64
CA ARG A 147 -21.48 29.76 -7.68
C ARG A 147 -20.20 30.26 -8.32
#